data_AF-A0A8H4HFN7-F1
#
_entry.id   AF-A0A8H4HFN7-F1
#
_cell.length_a   1.000
_cell.length_b   1.000
_cell.length_c   1.000
_cell.angle_alpha   90.00
_cell.angle_beta   90.00
_cell.angle_gamma   90.00
#
_symmetry.space_group_name_H-M   'P 1'
#
loop_
_entity.id
_entity.type
_entity.pdbx_description
1 polymer ?
#
loop_
_entity_poly.entity_id
_entity_poly.type
_entity_poly.pdbx_seq_one_letter_code
_entity_poly.pdbx_strand_id
1 'polypeptide(L)'
;MLSRARIIFRKLRGSGSHGSEPAPSAPAMTAESETDDPPPRALHISDWRRSAPEQRYHGQQRMEIIVVNAKGSADGSRLDELLGREKDPWREFDVTLDDSGTDFVCNGYLFAVHFTSASGRGSYSAMLSLYQHIPLIFTYDASSRESWDEMVTEYEGMRSRCKDGVHPFLIIMIAAMGEGEALMDAEAKAFAAQRDCLFVKVSPRTGRGMCDAVCSLVELAYGARDQYTTDQEDSPQRLKRANAIAALFPPRDV
;
A
#
# COMPACT_ATOMS: atom_id res chain seq x y z
N MET A 1 19.15 -8.71 -11.65
CA MET A 1 17.98 -9.12 -12.44
C MET A 1 16.90 -9.56 -11.46
N LEU A 2 15.94 -8.68 -11.16
CA LEU A 2 14.90 -8.94 -10.16
C LEU A 2 13.81 -9.82 -10.78
N SER A 3 13.61 -10.98 -10.16
CA SER A 3 12.66 -12.00 -10.55
C SER A 3 11.22 -11.47 -10.42
N ARG A 4 10.51 -11.44 -11.55
CA ARG A 4 9.05 -11.31 -11.62
C ARG A 4 8.40 -12.39 -10.76
N ALA A 5 7.82 -12.03 -9.63
CA ALA A 5 7.05 -12.95 -8.79
C ALA A 5 5.60 -12.46 -8.68
N ARG A 6 4.80 -12.98 -9.62
CA ARG A 6 3.38 -13.34 -9.53
C ARG A 6 2.64 -12.92 -8.26
N ILE A 7 1.76 -11.94 -8.39
CA ILE A 7 0.64 -11.72 -7.46
C ILE A 7 -0.39 -12.83 -7.74
N ILE A 8 -0.38 -13.90 -6.94
CA ILE A 8 -1.43 -14.92 -6.97
C ILE A 8 -2.56 -14.43 -6.07
N PHE A 9 -3.56 -13.79 -6.67
CA PHE A 9 -4.83 -13.51 -6.01
C PHE A 9 -5.52 -14.83 -5.64
N ARG A 10 -5.51 -15.20 -4.35
CA ARG A 10 -6.42 -16.23 -3.82
C ARG A 10 -7.84 -15.67 -3.84
N LYS A 11 -8.58 -16.00 -4.90
CA LYS A 11 -10.05 -15.89 -4.95
C LYS A 11 -10.64 -16.75 -3.82
N LEU A 12 -11.20 -16.11 -2.80
CA LEU A 12 -12.22 -16.71 -1.96
C LEU A 12 -13.51 -16.79 -2.80
N ARG A 13 -13.73 -17.89 -3.52
CA ARG A 13 -15.06 -18.21 -4.06
C ARG A 13 -15.48 -19.59 -3.57
N GLY A 14 -16.62 -19.61 -2.89
CA GLY A 14 -17.17 -20.79 -2.23
C GLY A 14 -17.41 -21.96 -3.18
N SER A 15 -17.21 -23.14 -2.60
CA SER A 15 -17.56 -24.46 -3.13
C SER A 15 -19.02 -24.50 -3.60
N GLY A 16 -19.22 -24.70 -4.91
CA GLY A 16 -20.47 -25.10 -5.52
C GLY A 16 -20.20 -26.19 -6.54
N SER A 17 -20.39 -27.44 -6.12
CA SER A 17 -20.37 -28.66 -6.93
C SER A 17 -21.53 -28.66 -7.94
N HIS A 18 -21.27 -28.97 -9.21
CA HIS A 18 -22.06 -29.91 -10.03
C HIS A 18 -21.31 -30.21 -11.34
N GLY A 19 -21.17 -31.52 -11.65
CA GLY A 19 -20.34 -32.03 -12.75
C GLY A 19 -21.05 -32.20 -14.09
N SER A 20 -20.24 -32.50 -15.12
CA SER A 20 -20.41 -33.56 -16.13
C SER A 20 -19.23 -33.51 -17.14
N GLU A 21 -18.71 -34.69 -17.49
CA GLU A 21 -17.62 -34.96 -18.46
C GLU A 21 -18.05 -34.82 -19.94
N PRO A 22 -17.14 -34.92 -20.94
CA PRO A 22 -17.14 -34.06 -22.13
C PRO A 22 -17.48 -34.78 -23.45
N ALA A 23 -17.67 -33.99 -24.52
CA ALA A 23 -17.61 -34.47 -25.90
C ALA A 23 -16.87 -33.46 -26.83
N PRO A 24 -16.20 -33.91 -27.91
CA PRO A 24 -15.10 -33.19 -28.55
C PRO A 24 -15.44 -32.52 -29.89
N SER A 25 -14.52 -31.64 -30.31
CA SER A 25 -14.22 -31.20 -31.70
C SER A 25 -14.89 -29.93 -32.25
N ALA A 26 -14.12 -28.85 -32.32
CA ALA A 26 -14.09 -27.87 -33.42
C ALA A 26 -12.80 -27.01 -33.35
N PRO A 27 -12.31 -26.42 -34.46
CA PRO A 27 -10.89 -26.21 -34.72
C PRO A 27 -10.29 -24.96 -34.06
N ALA A 28 -8.97 -25.02 -33.87
CA ALA A 28 -8.14 -24.01 -33.26
C ALA A 28 -8.36 -22.62 -33.87
N MET A 29 -9.06 -21.76 -33.13
CA MET A 29 -8.87 -20.32 -33.24
C MET A 29 -7.42 -20.06 -32.83
N THR A 30 -6.63 -19.54 -33.78
CA THR A 30 -5.43 -18.76 -33.50
C THR A 30 -5.76 -17.80 -32.36
N ALA A 31 -5.26 -18.12 -31.16
CA ALA A 31 -5.24 -17.20 -30.05
C ALA A 31 -4.45 -15.98 -30.53
N GLU A 32 -5.17 -14.89 -30.76
CA GLU A 32 -4.55 -13.58 -30.85
C GLU A 32 -3.70 -13.44 -29.61
N SER A 33 -2.41 -13.25 -29.84
CA SER A 33 -1.43 -12.99 -28.79
C SER A 33 -1.98 -11.82 -27.98
N GLU A 34 -2.46 -12.09 -26.77
CA GLU A 34 -2.59 -11.08 -25.72
C GLU A 34 -1.23 -10.39 -25.70
N THR A 35 -1.18 -9.18 -26.26
CA THR A 35 -0.09 -8.27 -25.98
C THR A 35 -0.26 -7.98 -24.51
N ASP A 36 0.54 -8.67 -23.68
CA ASP A 36 0.70 -8.40 -22.26
C ASP A 36 1.19 -6.95 -22.15
N ASP A 37 0.26 -6.01 -22.22
CA ASP A 37 0.52 -4.62 -21.88
C ASP A 37 1.16 -4.64 -20.49
N PRO A 38 2.28 -3.95 -20.30
CA PRO A 38 2.95 -3.95 -19.01
C PRO A 38 1.95 -3.49 -17.95
N PRO A 39 1.99 -4.10 -16.74
CA PRO A 39 1.10 -3.68 -15.67
C PRO A 39 1.22 -2.18 -15.47
N PRO A 40 0.10 -1.49 -15.24
CA PRO A 40 0.07 -0.05 -15.19
C PRO A 40 0.98 0.45 -14.07
N ARG A 41 1.75 1.48 -14.39
CA ARG A 41 2.69 2.09 -13.46
C ARG A 41 2.05 3.28 -12.78
N ALA A 42 2.27 3.40 -11.47
CA ALA A 42 1.87 4.57 -10.72
C ALA A 42 2.85 5.72 -10.94
N LEU A 43 2.32 6.93 -11.03
CA LEU A 43 3.08 8.16 -11.13
C LEU A 43 2.59 9.14 -10.07
N HIS A 44 3.51 9.94 -9.54
CA HIS A 44 3.13 11.12 -8.79
C HIS A 44 2.33 12.08 -9.68
N ILE A 45 1.35 12.80 -9.13
CA ILE A 45 0.43 13.65 -9.91
C ILE A 45 1.16 14.68 -10.78
N SER A 46 2.24 15.29 -10.29
CA SER A 46 3.04 16.24 -11.08
C SER A 46 3.72 15.59 -12.28
N ASP A 47 4.26 14.38 -12.13
CA ASP A 47 4.90 13.65 -13.23
C ASP A 47 3.85 13.18 -14.24
N TRP A 48 2.69 12.72 -13.77
CA TRP A 48 1.58 12.32 -14.63
C TRP A 48 1.10 13.49 -15.50
N ARG A 49 0.89 14.68 -14.92
CA ARG A 49 0.49 15.89 -15.66
C ARG A 49 1.44 16.27 -16.77
N ARG A 50 2.75 16.17 -16.50
CA ARG A 50 3.77 16.42 -17.52
C ARG A 50 3.70 15.42 -18.67
N SER A 51 3.29 14.18 -18.39
CA SER A 51 3.19 13.11 -19.38
C SER A 51 1.85 13.03 -20.12
N ALA A 52 0.77 13.52 -19.52
CA ALA A 52 -0.59 13.32 -19.98
C ALA A 52 -1.50 14.55 -19.70
N PRO A 53 -1.20 15.73 -20.28
CA PRO A 53 -1.82 17.00 -19.90
C PRO A 53 -3.33 17.08 -20.18
N GLU A 54 -3.85 16.27 -21.10
CA GLU A 54 -5.26 16.32 -21.52
C GLU A 54 -6.11 15.16 -20.98
N GLN A 55 -5.52 14.24 -20.21
CA GLN A 55 -6.25 13.08 -19.69
C GLN A 55 -7.16 13.48 -18.53
N ARG A 56 -8.34 12.83 -18.47
CA ARG A 56 -9.26 12.92 -17.34
C ARG A 56 -9.15 11.66 -16.50
N TYR A 57 -9.43 11.80 -15.21
CA TYR A 57 -9.49 10.66 -14.31
C TYR A 57 -10.71 9.77 -14.63
N HIS A 58 -10.53 8.45 -14.54
CA HIS A 58 -11.62 7.47 -14.59
C HIS A 58 -12.40 7.44 -13.28
N GLY A 59 -11.76 7.82 -12.19
CA GLY A 59 -12.35 7.88 -10.86
C GLY A 59 -11.28 8.14 -9.80
N GLN A 60 -11.75 8.35 -8.58
CA GLN A 60 -10.90 8.58 -7.42
C GLN A 60 -10.98 7.41 -6.44
N GLN A 61 -9.85 7.08 -5.84
CA GLN A 61 -9.66 6.08 -4.80
C GLN A 61 -9.03 6.78 -3.58
N ARG A 62 -9.46 6.43 -2.37
CA ARG A 62 -8.89 6.95 -1.13
C ARG A 62 -8.01 5.88 -0.50
N MET A 63 -6.78 6.26 -0.18
CA MET A 63 -5.77 5.43 0.44
C MET A 63 -5.32 6.04 1.76
N GLU A 64 -5.49 5.27 2.83
CA GLU A 64 -5.02 5.62 4.17
C GLU A 64 -3.86 4.71 4.55
N ILE A 65 -2.66 5.25 4.55
CA ILE A 65 -1.44 4.51 4.93
C ILE A 65 -1.28 4.60 6.45
N ILE A 66 -1.43 3.47 7.13
CA ILE A 66 -1.17 3.38 8.57
C ILE A 66 0.33 3.23 8.79
N VAL A 67 0.91 4.06 9.66
CA VAL A 67 2.34 4.03 9.97
C VAL A 67 2.58 3.54 11.39
N VAL A 68 3.29 2.43 11.53
CA VAL A 68 3.81 1.91 12.80
C VAL A 68 5.30 2.20 12.83
N ASN A 69 5.68 3.19 13.63
CA ASN A 69 7.06 3.64 13.70
C ASN A 69 7.78 3.10 14.94
N ALA A 70 8.91 2.43 14.71
CA ALA A 70 9.84 2.08 15.78
C ALA A 70 10.59 3.32 16.28
N LYS A 71 11.21 3.22 17.45
CA LYS A 71 11.99 4.29 18.06
C LYS A 71 13.03 4.85 17.08
N GLY A 72 13.11 6.18 17.02
CA GLY A 72 14.04 6.90 16.15
C GLY A 72 13.68 6.92 14.66
N SER A 73 12.59 6.26 14.26
CA SER A 73 12.13 6.22 12.86
C SER A 73 11.00 7.23 12.59
N ALA A 74 10.71 7.46 11.31
CA ALA A 74 9.70 8.42 10.86
C ALA A 74 8.27 7.95 11.17
N ASP A 75 7.46 8.84 11.72
CA ASP A 75 6.00 8.69 11.87
C ASP A 75 5.25 9.18 10.61
N GLY A 76 3.92 9.16 10.64
CA GLY A 76 3.08 9.55 9.49
C GLY A 76 3.37 10.95 8.98
N SER A 77 3.36 11.95 9.87
CA SER A 77 3.65 13.34 9.53
C SER A 77 5.05 13.50 8.93
N ARG A 78 6.04 12.78 9.45
CA ARG A 78 7.39 12.83 8.90
C ARG A 78 7.48 12.17 7.53
N LEU A 79 6.71 11.12 7.25
CA LEU A 79 6.66 10.52 5.91
C LEU A 79 6.03 11.49 4.88
N ASP A 80 4.99 12.23 5.25
CA ASP A 80 4.42 13.31 4.42
C ASP A 80 5.49 14.36 4.07
N GLU A 81 6.25 14.83 5.07
CA GLU A 81 7.35 15.78 4.84
C GLU A 81 8.41 15.22 3.88
N LEU A 82 8.75 13.94 4.00
CA LEU A 82 9.75 13.29 3.16
C LEU A 82 9.26 13.13 1.72
N LEU A 83 7.99 12.75 1.52
CA LEU A 83 7.38 12.71 0.20
C LEU A 83 7.43 14.09 -0.47
N GLY A 84 7.05 15.13 0.27
CA GLY A 84 7.17 16.52 -0.19
C GLY A 84 8.61 16.88 -0.57
N ARG A 85 9.60 16.58 0.28
CA ARG A 85 11.02 16.86 -0.02
C ARG A 85 11.54 16.18 -1.29
N GLU A 86 11.09 14.96 -1.59
CA GLU A 86 11.51 14.26 -2.79
C GLU A 86 10.93 14.90 -4.07
N LYS A 87 9.71 15.44 -4.00
CA LYS A 87 8.99 16.01 -5.15
C LYS A 87 9.03 17.53 -5.28
N ASP A 88 9.57 18.23 -4.28
CA ASP A 88 9.63 19.69 -4.18
C ASP A 88 8.21 20.32 -4.20
N PRO A 89 7.56 20.51 -3.04
CA PRO A 89 6.13 20.79 -2.95
C PRO A 89 5.75 22.20 -3.45
N TRP A 90 6.74 23.05 -3.77
CA TRP A 90 6.53 24.46 -4.09
C TRP A 90 6.62 24.79 -5.58
N ARG A 91 6.93 23.82 -6.46
CA ARG A 91 7.14 24.14 -7.88
C ARG A 91 5.86 24.33 -8.67
N GLU A 92 4.73 23.76 -8.27
CA GLU A 92 3.51 23.73 -9.10
C GLU A 92 2.22 23.71 -8.25
N PHE A 93 2.09 24.55 -7.20
CA PHE A 93 0.77 24.73 -6.56
C PHE A 93 -0.12 25.58 -7.47
N ASP A 94 -0.94 24.93 -8.29
CA ASP A 94 -1.99 25.57 -9.07
C ASP A 94 -3.32 25.48 -8.31
N VAL A 95 -3.80 26.61 -7.80
CA VAL A 95 -5.04 26.74 -7.02
C VAL A 95 -6.28 26.31 -7.82
N THR A 96 -6.19 26.21 -9.14
CA THR A 96 -7.29 25.73 -9.99
C THR A 96 -7.40 24.22 -10.04
N LEU A 97 -6.39 23.51 -9.51
CA LEU A 97 -6.34 22.06 -9.47
C LEU A 97 -6.72 21.62 -8.05
N ASP A 98 -7.84 20.92 -7.93
CA ASP A 98 -8.39 20.36 -6.69
C ASP A 98 -7.57 19.13 -6.25
N ASP A 99 -6.28 19.32 -5.99
CA ASP A 99 -5.37 18.29 -5.48
C ASP A 99 -4.45 18.84 -4.39
N SER A 100 -4.01 17.94 -3.50
CA SER A 100 -3.14 18.28 -2.38
C SER A 100 -1.65 18.25 -2.71
N GLY A 101 -1.27 18.00 -3.96
CA GLY A 101 0.13 17.80 -4.38
C GLY A 101 0.78 16.52 -3.85
N THR A 102 0.03 15.64 -3.19
CA THR A 102 0.49 14.35 -2.61
C THR A 102 -0.13 13.14 -3.31
N ASP A 103 -0.90 13.37 -4.37
CA ASP A 103 -1.69 12.35 -5.04
C ASP A 103 -0.89 11.57 -6.09
N PHE A 104 -1.38 10.38 -6.40
CA PHE A 104 -0.78 9.47 -7.37
C PHE A 104 -1.81 9.02 -8.39
N VAL A 105 -1.37 8.76 -9.61
CA VAL A 105 -2.21 8.28 -10.70
C VAL A 105 -1.72 6.93 -11.18
N CYS A 106 -2.61 5.96 -11.29
CA CYS A 106 -2.33 4.65 -11.89
C CYS A 106 -3.45 4.26 -12.84
N ASN A 107 -3.10 4.03 -14.11
CA ASN A 107 -4.04 3.75 -15.21
C ASN A 107 -5.25 4.70 -15.26
N GLY A 108 -5.03 6.02 -15.11
CA GLY A 108 -6.09 7.01 -15.13
C GLY A 108 -6.96 7.09 -13.87
N TYR A 109 -6.71 6.28 -12.83
CA TYR A 109 -7.35 6.44 -11.52
C TYR A 109 -6.48 7.30 -10.60
N LEU A 110 -7.11 8.28 -9.96
CA LEU A 110 -6.48 9.14 -8.95
C LEU A 110 -6.53 8.46 -7.58
N PHE A 111 -5.41 8.39 -6.89
CA PHE A 111 -5.29 7.89 -5.53
C PHE A 111 -4.94 9.05 -4.61
N ALA A 112 -5.89 9.43 -3.76
CA ALA A 112 -5.67 10.38 -2.68
C ALA A 112 -4.99 9.64 -1.52
N VAL A 113 -3.73 9.98 -1.26
CA VAL A 113 -2.86 9.29 -0.30
C VAL A 113 -2.72 10.14 0.96
N HIS A 114 -2.94 9.51 2.11
CA HIS A 114 -2.71 10.11 3.43
C HIS A 114 -1.91 9.17 4.32
N PHE A 115 -1.00 9.73 5.12
CA PHE A 115 -0.29 9.00 6.16
C PHE A 115 -0.84 9.35 7.53
N THR A 116 -1.04 8.34 8.36
CA THR A 116 -1.49 8.57 9.73
C THR A 116 -0.89 7.51 10.64
N SER A 117 -0.33 7.95 11.75
CA SER A 117 0.29 7.10 12.76
C SER A 117 -0.70 6.07 13.33
N ALA A 118 -0.19 4.91 13.73
CA ALA A 118 -0.98 3.86 14.35
C ALA A 118 -1.42 4.21 15.78
N SER A 119 -0.67 5.10 16.47
CA SER A 119 -1.01 5.59 17.80
C SER A 119 -2.36 6.34 17.79
N GLY A 120 -3.21 6.05 18.77
CA GLY A 120 -4.49 6.74 18.95
C GLY A 120 -5.66 6.25 18.07
N ARG A 121 -5.47 5.18 17.28
CA ARG A 121 -6.52 4.68 16.36
C ARG A 121 -7.64 3.84 16.97
N GLY A 122 -7.58 3.51 18.27
CA GLY A 122 -8.68 2.85 18.97
C GLY A 122 -10.03 3.57 18.86
N SER A 123 -10.01 4.87 18.52
CA SER A 123 -11.21 5.73 18.46
C SER A 123 -11.71 6.05 17.03
N TYR A 124 -11.09 5.54 15.96
CA TYR A 124 -11.34 6.03 14.57
C TYR A 124 -11.75 4.94 13.55
N SER A 125 -12.49 3.90 13.96
CA SER A 125 -12.94 2.86 13.01
C SER A 125 -13.95 3.39 11.97
N ALA A 126 -14.81 4.35 12.33
CA ALA A 126 -15.75 4.95 11.37
C ALA A 126 -15.02 5.68 10.23
N MET A 127 -13.95 6.41 10.55
CA MET A 127 -13.12 7.10 9.55
C MET A 127 -12.45 6.11 8.59
N LEU A 128 -11.88 5.02 9.11
CA LEU A 128 -11.25 3.97 8.30
C LEU A 128 -12.21 3.32 7.30
N SER A 129 -13.52 3.29 7.59
CA SER A 129 -14.52 2.74 6.66
C SER A 129 -14.71 3.57 5.38
N LEU A 130 -14.25 4.83 5.38
CA LEU A 130 -14.31 5.73 4.22
C LEU A 130 -13.25 5.43 3.14
N TYR A 131 -12.22 4.65 3.48
CA TYR A 131 -11.10 4.35 2.60
C TYR A 131 -11.25 2.98 1.94
N GLN A 132 -11.01 2.91 0.63
CA GLN A 132 -10.99 1.66 -0.13
C GLN A 132 -9.70 0.89 0.17
N HIS A 133 -8.58 1.62 0.30
CA HIS A 133 -7.26 1.05 0.49
C HIS A 133 -6.68 1.49 1.83
N ILE A 134 -6.22 0.52 2.62
CA ILE A 134 -5.59 0.79 3.92
C ILE A 134 -4.29 -0.02 3.99
N PRO A 135 -3.17 0.45 3.41
CA PRO A 135 -1.88 -0.21 3.58
C PRO A 135 -1.33 0.01 4.99
N LEU A 136 -0.43 -0.88 5.41
CA LEU A 136 0.33 -0.74 6.65
C LEU A 136 1.82 -0.63 6.35
N ILE A 137 2.49 0.39 6.90
CA ILE A 137 3.93 0.56 6.82
C ILE A 137 4.53 0.44 8.21
N PHE A 138 5.51 -0.44 8.35
CA PHE A 138 6.42 -0.46 9.50
C PHE A 138 7.69 0.31 9.15
N THR A 139 8.03 1.33 9.94
CA THR A 139 9.28 2.10 9.77
C THR A 139 10.27 1.74 10.87
N TYR A 140 11.56 1.69 10.51
CA TYR A 140 12.67 1.51 11.45
C TYR A 140 13.90 2.31 11.01
N ASP A 141 14.76 2.69 11.95
CA ASP A 141 16.06 3.30 11.65
C ASP A 141 17.05 2.24 11.16
N ALA A 142 17.50 2.38 9.92
CA ALA A 142 18.38 1.44 9.23
C ALA A 142 19.77 1.30 9.87
N SER A 143 20.15 2.27 10.73
CA SER A 143 21.42 2.28 11.47
C SER A 143 21.30 1.70 12.89
N SER A 144 20.08 1.39 13.35
CA SER A 144 19.81 1.00 14.73
C SER A 144 19.27 -0.43 14.81
N ARG A 145 20.05 -1.33 15.41
CA ARG A 145 19.60 -2.69 15.73
C ARG A 145 18.41 -2.69 16.68
N GLU A 146 18.41 -1.80 17.66
CA GLU A 146 17.30 -1.64 18.62
C GLU A 146 16.00 -1.27 17.89
N SER A 147 16.06 -0.31 16.95
CA SER A 147 14.89 0.11 16.15
C SER A 147 14.35 -1.03 15.28
N TRP A 148 15.25 -1.84 14.71
CA TRP A 148 14.88 -3.04 13.96
C TRP A 148 14.21 -4.11 14.82
N ASP A 149 14.80 -4.46 15.96
CA ASP A 149 14.25 -5.48 16.86
C ASP A 149 12.88 -5.04 17.44
N GLU A 150 12.70 -3.75 17.70
CA GLU A 150 11.39 -3.17 18.06
C GLU A 150 10.38 -3.32 16.92
N MET A 151 10.74 -2.98 15.69
CA MET A 151 9.87 -3.14 14.53
C MET A 151 9.44 -4.60 14.33
N VAL A 152 10.39 -5.54 14.43
CA VAL A 152 10.10 -6.99 14.37
C VAL A 152 9.12 -7.40 15.47
N THR A 153 9.34 -6.91 16.69
CA THR A 153 8.47 -7.18 17.84
C THR A 153 7.05 -6.65 17.61
N GLU A 154 6.91 -5.44 17.08
CA GLU A 154 5.60 -4.85 16.76
C GLU A 154 4.89 -5.60 15.63
N TYR A 155 5.62 -6.00 14.58
CA TYR A 155 5.07 -6.81 13.50
C TYR A 155 4.55 -8.16 14.02
N GLU A 156 5.37 -8.91 14.77
CA GLU A 156 4.98 -10.22 15.30
C GLU A 156 3.86 -10.09 16.35
N GLY A 157 3.89 -9.02 17.15
CA GLY A 157 2.82 -8.66 18.07
C GLY A 157 1.51 -8.47 17.32
N MET A 158 1.49 -7.62 16.28
CA MET A 158 0.31 -7.43 15.43
C MET A 158 -0.15 -8.75 14.79
N ARG A 159 0.78 -9.51 14.22
CA ARG A 159 0.48 -10.80 13.58
C ARG A 159 -0.17 -11.79 14.55
N SER A 160 0.28 -11.82 15.81
CA SER A 160 -0.31 -12.68 16.85
C SER A 160 -1.74 -12.28 17.23
N ARG A 161 -2.10 -10.98 17.05
CA ARG A 161 -3.45 -10.45 17.26
C ARG A 161 -4.38 -10.72 16.06
N CYS A 162 -3.83 -11.02 14.88
CA CYS A 162 -4.61 -11.37 13.70
C CYS A 162 -5.23 -12.78 13.84
N LYS A 163 -6.53 -12.89 13.58
CA LYS A 163 -7.24 -14.18 13.58
C LYS A 163 -6.68 -15.09 12.49
N ASP A 164 -6.28 -16.30 12.88
CA ASP A 164 -5.68 -17.32 11.99
C ASP A 164 -4.45 -16.81 11.20
N GLY A 165 -3.78 -15.74 11.69
CA GLY A 165 -2.67 -15.08 10.99
C GLY A 165 -3.07 -14.32 9.73
N VAL A 166 -4.37 -14.15 9.46
CA VAL A 166 -4.88 -13.40 8.30
C VAL A 166 -4.96 -11.92 8.66
N HIS A 167 -4.19 -11.11 7.95
CA HIS A 167 -4.17 -9.66 8.13
C HIS A 167 -5.42 -9.01 7.52
N PRO A 168 -5.99 -7.97 8.15
CA PRO A 168 -7.05 -7.17 7.52
C PRO A 168 -6.51 -6.18 6.46
N PHE A 169 -5.19 -6.12 6.29
CA PHE A 169 -4.49 -5.30 5.31
C PHE A 169 -4.23 -6.10 4.03
N LEU A 170 -4.47 -5.47 2.88
CA LEU A 170 -4.12 -6.06 1.59
C LEU A 170 -2.63 -5.92 1.26
N ILE A 171 -1.98 -4.92 1.85
CA ILE A 171 -0.61 -4.54 1.54
C ILE A 171 0.10 -4.17 2.84
N ILE A 172 1.25 -4.79 3.10
CA ILE A 172 2.14 -4.47 4.21
C ILE A 172 3.52 -4.14 3.63
N MET A 173 4.14 -3.09 4.14
CA MET A 173 5.47 -2.64 3.74
C MET A 173 6.36 -2.42 4.96
N ILE A 174 7.64 -2.69 4.77
CA ILE A 174 8.71 -2.39 5.72
C ILE A 174 9.61 -1.34 5.08
N ALA A 175 9.78 -0.21 5.76
CA ALA A 175 10.55 0.92 5.30
C ALA A 175 11.78 1.13 6.21
N ALA A 176 12.95 0.96 5.63
CA ALA A 176 14.23 1.25 6.28
C ALA A 176 14.58 2.73 6.13
N MET A 177 14.59 3.47 7.24
CA MET A 177 14.93 4.88 7.29
C MET A 177 16.44 5.04 7.49
N GLY A 178 17.18 5.40 6.44
CA GLY A 178 18.61 5.66 6.59
C GLY A 178 19.33 6.00 5.30
N GLU A 179 20.62 6.29 5.43
CA GLU A 179 21.52 6.57 4.31
C GLU A 179 22.42 5.35 4.06
N GLY A 180 22.64 5.00 2.79
CA GLY A 180 23.55 3.92 2.41
C GLY A 180 23.00 2.50 2.63
N GLU A 181 23.91 1.54 2.77
CA GLU A 181 23.52 0.15 3.08
C GLU A 181 23.06 0.05 4.53
N ALA A 182 21.82 -0.40 4.73
CA ALA A 182 21.29 -0.67 6.06
C ALA A 182 22.13 -1.77 6.72
N LEU A 183 22.42 -1.61 8.02
CA LEU A 183 23.23 -2.58 8.77
C LEU A 183 22.59 -3.98 8.76
N MET A 184 21.27 -4.03 8.59
CA MET A 184 20.44 -5.24 8.54
C MET A 184 19.82 -5.48 7.14
N ASP A 185 20.38 -4.96 6.05
CA ASP A 185 19.72 -4.99 4.72
C ASP A 185 19.30 -6.40 4.26
N ALA A 186 20.21 -7.38 4.36
CA ALA A 186 19.93 -8.76 3.95
C ALA A 186 18.89 -9.42 4.86
N GLU A 187 18.99 -9.20 6.17
CA GLU A 187 18.05 -9.70 7.18
C GLU A 187 16.65 -9.10 6.95
N ALA A 188 16.56 -7.80 6.73
CA ALA A 188 15.30 -7.10 6.53
C ALA A 188 14.59 -7.52 5.23
N LYS A 189 15.35 -7.68 4.14
CA LYS A 189 14.82 -8.23 2.88
C LYS A 189 14.33 -9.67 3.04
N ALA A 190 15.08 -10.51 3.73
CA ALA A 190 14.68 -11.89 3.99
C ALA A 190 13.42 -11.95 4.87
N PHE A 191 13.36 -11.13 5.91
CA PHE A 191 12.20 -11.01 6.80
C PHE A 191 10.95 -10.59 6.01
N ALA A 192 11.05 -9.54 5.19
CA ALA A 192 9.96 -9.05 4.34
C ALA A 192 9.49 -10.12 3.35
N ALA A 193 10.41 -10.78 2.65
CA ALA A 193 10.09 -11.82 1.68
C ALA A 193 9.39 -13.04 2.33
N GLN A 194 9.85 -13.48 3.50
CA GLN A 194 9.22 -14.58 4.25
C GLN A 194 7.80 -14.26 4.71
N ARG A 195 7.45 -12.97 4.80
CA ARG A 195 6.19 -12.46 5.35
C ARG A 195 5.28 -11.85 4.30
N ASP A 196 5.68 -11.91 3.02
CA ASP A 196 4.96 -11.29 1.90
C ASP A 196 4.76 -9.78 2.10
N CYS A 197 5.77 -9.11 2.66
CA CYS A 197 5.81 -7.66 2.80
C CYS A 197 6.67 -7.04 1.68
N LEU A 198 6.32 -5.84 1.26
CA LEU A 198 7.23 -4.99 0.48
C LEU A 198 8.39 -4.51 1.37
N PHE A 199 9.56 -4.33 0.77
CA PHE A 199 10.72 -3.72 1.44
C PHE A 199 11.22 -2.52 0.64
N VAL A 200 11.35 -1.38 1.30
CA VAL A 200 11.84 -0.13 0.69
C VAL A 200 12.89 0.53 1.58
N LYS A 201 13.73 1.35 0.96
CA LYS A 201 14.67 2.23 1.66
C LYS A 201 14.28 3.67 1.42
N VAL A 202 14.30 4.46 2.47
CA VAL A 202 13.96 5.88 2.42
C VAL A 202 15.07 6.69 3.07
N SER A 203 15.56 7.69 2.34
CA SER A 203 16.49 8.67 2.90
C SER A 203 15.75 9.59 3.87
N PRO A 204 16.10 9.62 5.17
CA PRO A 204 15.46 10.51 6.14
C PRO A 204 15.84 11.99 5.95
N ARG A 205 16.86 12.25 5.12
CA ARG A 205 17.32 13.60 4.77
C ARG A 205 16.57 14.14 3.56
N THR A 206 16.59 13.40 2.47
CA THR A 206 16.12 13.85 1.15
C THR A 206 14.73 13.38 0.79
N GLY A 207 14.21 12.37 1.49
CA GLY A 207 12.97 11.69 1.13
C GLY A 207 13.13 10.69 -0.02
N ARG A 208 14.30 10.60 -0.64
CA ARG A 208 14.57 9.66 -1.74
C ARG A 208 14.04 8.27 -1.43
N GLY A 209 13.22 7.74 -2.32
CA GLY A 209 12.59 6.42 -2.20
C GLY A 209 11.14 6.46 -1.70
N MET A 210 10.63 7.60 -1.22
CA MET A 210 9.24 7.74 -0.80
C MET A 210 8.28 7.64 -1.98
N CYS A 211 8.57 8.30 -3.10
CA CYS A 211 7.73 8.25 -4.29
C CYS A 211 7.65 6.83 -4.84
N ASP A 212 8.77 6.12 -4.95
CA ASP A 212 8.80 4.74 -5.43
C ASP A 212 8.04 3.80 -4.48
N ALA A 213 8.14 4.04 -3.16
CA ALA A 213 7.39 3.30 -2.16
C ALA A 213 5.87 3.50 -2.33
N VAL A 214 5.41 4.76 -2.41
CA VAL A 214 3.99 5.05 -2.59
C VAL A 214 3.48 4.58 -3.95
N CYS A 215 4.26 4.73 -5.02
CA CYS A 215 3.93 4.15 -6.33
C CYS A 215 3.70 2.64 -6.23
N SER A 216 4.57 1.91 -5.53
CA SER A 216 4.41 0.47 -5.33
C SER A 216 3.12 0.12 -4.58
N LEU A 217 2.75 0.91 -3.56
CA LEU A 217 1.49 0.73 -2.84
C LEU A 217 0.28 1.02 -3.75
N VAL A 218 0.36 2.07 -4.56
CA VAL A 218 -0.70 2.49 -5.49
C VAL A 218 -0.90 1.46 -6.60
N GLU A 219 0.17 0.89 -7.15
CA GLU A 219 0.09 -0.19 -8.16
C GLU A 219 -0.62 -1.43 -7.60
N LEU A 220 -0.28 -1.84 -6.37
CA LEU A 220 -0.95 -2.94 -5.70
C LEU A 220 -2.41 -2.62 -5.38
N ALA A 221 -2.69 -1.40 -4.90
CA ALA A 221 -4.04 -0.94 -4.61
C ALA A 221 -4.90 -0.89 -5.87
N TYR A 222 -4.34 -0.45 -7.00
CA TYR A 222 -5.00 -0.49 -8.29
C TYR A 222 -5.38 -1.92 -8.70
N GLY A 223 -4.48 -2.89 -8.49
CA GLY A 223 -4.76 -4.31 -8.71
C GLY A 223 -5.88 -4.85 -7.82
N ALA A 224 -6.13 -4.24 -6.66
CA ALA A 224 -7.16 -4.61 -5.70
C ALA A 224 -8.38 -3.66 -5.67
N ARG A 225 -8.49 -2.71 -6.61
CA ARG A 225 -9.47 -1.61 -6.56
C ARG A 225 -10.93 -2.06 -6.52
N ASP A 226 -11.23 -3.22 -7.10
CA ASP A 226 -12.59 -3.77 -7.16
C ASP A 226 -12.98 -4.54 -5.89
N GLN A 227 -12.09 -4.65 -4.90
CA GLN A 227 -12.38 -5.37 -3.65
C GLN A 227 -13.25 -4.56 -2.68
N TYR A 228 -13.14 -3.24 -2.72
CA TYR A 228 -13.86 -2.35 -1.81
C TYR A 228 -14.20 -1.07 -2.58
N THR A 229 -15.40 -0.99 -3.13
CA THR A 229 -15.84 0.20 -3.83
C THR A 229 -16.36 1.25 -2.84
N THR A 230 -16.60 2.48 -3.32
CA THR A 230 -17.13 3.57 -2.48
C THR A 230 -18.62 3.40 -2.17
N ASP A 231 -19.30 2.44 -2.78
CA ASP A 231 -20.75 2.35 -2.71
C ASP A 231 -21.29 1.91 -1.33
N GLN A 232 -22.61 2.03 -1.18
CA GLN A 232 -23.31 1.66 0.05
C GLN A 232 -23.36 0.15 0.26
N GLU A 233 -23.24 -0.66 -0.80
CA GLU A 233 -23.29 -2.12 -0.71
C GLU A 233 -22.03 -2.67 -0.02
N ASP A 234 -20.87 -2.03 -0.27
CA ASP A 234 -19.59 -2.39 0.36
C ASP A 234 -19.34 -1.73 1.72
N SER A 235 -20.20 -0.79 2.14
CA SER A 235 -20.07 -0.09 3.43
C SER A 235 -19.95 -1.04 4.65
N PRO A 236 -20.80 -2.09 4.80
CA PRO A 236 -20.67 -3.03 5.90
C PRO A 236 -19.35 -3.81 5.88
N GLN A 237 -18.83 -4.14 4.71
CA GLN A 237 -17.56 -4.86 4.57
C GLN A 237 -16.38 -3.96 4.97
N ARG A 238 -16.37 -2.70 4.50
CA ARG A 238 -15.38 -1.69 4.87
C ARG A 238 -15.40 -1.41 6.37
N LEU A 239 -16.58 -1.32 6.98
CA LEU A 239 -16.72 -1.15 8.43
C LEU A 239 -16.19 -2.36 9.21
N LYS A 240 -16.49 -3.59 8.76
CA LYS A 240 -15.96 -4.81 9.38
C LYS A 240 -14.43 -4.85 9.33
N ARG A 241 -13.83 -4.51 8.18
CA ARG A 241 -12.37 -4.40 8.02
C ARG A 241 -11.80 -3.31 8.92
N ALA A 242 -12.42 -2.14 8.97
CA ALA A 242 -12.00 -1.02 9.81
C ALA A 242 -11.99 -1.37 11.30
N ASN A 243 -13.02 -2.07 11.78
CA ASN A 243 -13.07 -2.55 13.17
C ASN A 243 -11.98 -3.58 13.46
N ALA A 244 -11.70 -4.50 12.52
CA ALA A 244 -10.60 -5.45 12.66
C ALA A 244 -9.24 -4.74 12.75
N ILE A 245 -9.02 -3.70 11.94
CA ILE A 245 -7.80 -2.87 11.99
C ILE A 245 -7.69 -2.13 13.32
N ALA A 246 -8.77 -1.48 13.77
CA ALA A 246 -8.77 -0.74 15.04
C ALA A 246 -8.43 -1.64 16.24
N ALA A 247 -8.89 -2.89 16.23
CA ALA A 247 -8.57 -3.86 17.27
C ALA A 247 -7.09 -4.26 17.33
N LEU A 248 -6.31 -4.07 16.26
CA LEU A 248 -4.88 -4.37 16.23
C LEU A 248 -4.02 -3.30 16.91
N PHE A 249 -4.56 -2.09 17.08
CA PHE A 249 -3.89 -0.92 17.65
C PHE A 249 -4.72 -0.31 18.79
N PRO A 250 -4.84 -1.00 19.94
CA PRO A 250 -5.58 -0.48 21.07
C PRO A 250 -5.00 0.85 21.56
N PRO A 251 -5.81 1.72 22.19
CA PRO A 251 -5.29 2.90 22.87
C PRO A 251 -4.24 2.46 23.88
N ARG A 252 -3.09 3.14 23.94
CA ARG A 252 -2.16 2.98 25.06
C ARG A 252 -2.81 3.66 26.26
N ASP A 253 -2.99 2.94 27.36
CA ASP A 253 -3.41 3.54 28.63
C ASP A 253 -2.35 4.60 29.01
N VAL A 254 -2.79 5.86 29.15
CA VAL A 254 -1.96 7.00 29.58
C VAL A 254 -2.01 7.11 31.09
#